data_AF-A0A8H3E421-F1
#
_entry.id   AF-A0A8H3E421-F1
#
_cell.length_a   1.000
_cell.length_b   1.000
_cell.length_c   1.000
_cell.angle_alpha   90.00
_cell.angle_beta   90.00
_cell.angle_gamma   90.00
#
_symmetry.space_group_name_H-M   'P 1'
#
loop_
_entity.id
_entity.type
_entity.pdbx_description
1 polymer ?
#
loop_
_entity_poly.entity_id
_entity_poly.type
_entity_poly.pdbx_seq_one_letter_code
_entity_poly.pdbx_strand_id
1 'polypeptide(L)'
;MEVAVRREFEPIATPDIVRWDVSERCGFISRDDEAKGGEDTEVKNPEQMNGIYSKHENGQGTLVLTGTSEIPLAVMYAQARYNPQTLPLRTVAPGHAFRAEVGARGKDTRGLYLVHQFTKVELFSVTIGESLKGTGNHDALPAKTDKASEQELE
;
A
#
# COMPACT_ATOMS: atom_id res chain seq x y z
N MET A 1 -2.99 -10.78 13.16
CA MET A 1 -2.70 -11.45 11.87
C MET A 1 -3.33 -12.84 11.76
N GLU A 2 -3.52 -13.59 12.84
CA GLU A 2 -4.13 -14.95 12.82
C GLU A 2 -5.43 -15.04 12.00
N VAL A 3 -6.35 -14.08 12.18
CA VAL A 3 -7.62 -14.03 11.43
C VAL A 3 -7.38 -13.95 9.92
N ALA A 4 -6.39 -13.17 9.47
CA ALA A 4 -6.06 -13.02 8.06
C ALA A 4 -5.42 -14.31 7.49
N VAL A 5 -4.52 -14.94 8.26
CA VAL A 5 -3.89 -16.21 7.87
C VAL A 5 -4.93 -17.33 7.73
N ARG A 6 -5.91 -17.41 8.63
CA ARG A 6 -7.06 -18.34 8.51
C ARG A 6 -7.94 -18.05 7.29
N ARG A 7 -7.84 -16.86 6.70
CA ARG A 7 -8.51 -16.44 5.46
C ARG A 7 -7.57 -16.45 4.25
N GLU A 8 -6.49 -17.22 4.32
CA GLU A 8 -5.54 -17.48 3.23
C GLU A 8 -4.74 -16.24 2.80
N PHE A 9 -4.54 -15.28 3.70
CA PHE A 9 -3.56 -14.22 3.48
C PHE A 9 -2.16 -14.69 3.88
N GLU A 10 -1.22 -14.57 2.95
CA GLU A 10 0.19 -14.87 3.19
C GLU A 10 0.85 -13.75 4.03
N PRO A 11 1.45 -14.06 5.19
CA PRO A 11 2.10 -13.06 6.00
C PRO A 11 3.44 -12.61 5.40
N ILE A 12 3.63 -11.30 5.26
CA ILE A 12 4.84 -10.70 4.69
C ILE A 12 5.38 -9.59 5.58
N ALA A 13 6.70 -9.53 5.73
CA ALA A 13 7.39 -8.40 6.35
C ALA A 13 7.76 -7.37 5.27
N THR A 14 7.38 -6.10 5.49
CA THR A 14 7.65 -5.01 4.57
C THR A 14 8.76 -4.09 5.09
N PRO A 15 9.61 -3.51 4.24
CA PRO A 15 10.49 -2.43 4.65
C PRO A 15 9.68 -1.18 4.99
N ASP A 16 10.08 -0.46 6.04
CA ASP A 16 9.47 0.82 6.43
C ASP A 16 9.99 2.00 5.59
N ILE A 17 11.08 1.80 4.85
CA ILE A 17 11.73 2.78 3.97
C ILE A 17 11.68 2.29 2.53
N VAL A 18 11.29 3.17 1.61
CA VAL A 18 11.28 2.91 0.16
C VAL A 18 11.96 4.05 -0.58
N ARG A 19 12.23 3.85 -1.88
CA ARG A 19 12.65 4.94 -2.74
C ARG A 19 11.49 5.92 -2.97
N TRP A 20 11.82 7.20 -3.12
CA TRP A 20 10.87 8.26 -3.44
C TRP A 20 9.97 7.92 -4.63
N ASP A 21 10.58 7.49 -5.74
CA ASP A 21 9.88 7.21 -6.99
C ASP A 21 8.90 6.03 -6.86
N VAL A 22 9.17 5.10 -5.95
CA VAL A 22 8.24 4.03 -5.59
C VAL A 22 7.01 4.60 -4.90
N SER A 23 7.20 5.45 -3.89
CA SER A 23 6.09 6.04 -3.15
C SER A 23 5.22 6.92 -4.05
N GLU A 24 5.83 7.72 -4.92
CA GLU A 24 5.16 8.57 -5.89
C GLU A 24 4.31 7.77 -6.87
N ARG A 25 4.86 6.69 -7.45
CA ARG A 25 4.13 5.81 -8.39
C ARG A 25 2.97 5.07 -7.74
N CYS A 26 3.02 4.85 -6.43
CA CYS A 26 1.91 4.31 -5.64
C CYS A 26 0.84 5.37 -5.32
N GLY A 27 0.97 6.60 -5.81
CA GLY A 27 0.00 7.68 -5.59
C GLY A 27 0.02 8.23 -4.16
N PHE A 28 1.08 7.98 -3.40
CA PHE A 28 1.18 8.50 -2.04
C PHE A 28 1.52 9.99 -2.08
N ILE A 29 0.61 10.83 -1.60
CA ILE A 29 0.73 12.28 -1.53
C ILE A 29 0.65 12.70 -0.05
N SER A 30 1.61 13.50 0.41
CA SER A 30 1.59 14.10 1.75
C SER A 30 0.45 15.11 1.88
N ARG A 31 -0.25 15.13 3.03
CA ARG A 31 -1.30 16.13 3.34
C ARG A 31 -0.81 17.57 3.27
N ASP A 32 0.50 17.79 3.39
CA ASP A 32 1.17 19.08 3.14
C ASP A 32 0.86 19.67 1.75
N ASP A 33 0.55 18.81 0.78
CA ASP A 33 0.32 19.19 -0.62
C ASP A 33 -1.18 19.29 -0.94
N GLU A 34 -2.03 18.48 -0.31
CA GLU A 34 -3.49 18.65 -0.38
C GLU A 34 -3.95 20.00 0.20
N ALA A 35 -3.30 20.49 1.26
CA ALA A 35 -3.63 21.76 1.90
C ALA A 35 -3.28 23.01 1.06
N LYS A 36 -2.49 22.87 -0.02
CA LYS A 36 -2.08 23.99 -0.88
C LYS A 36 -3.04 24.30 -2.03
N GLY A 37 -4.10 23.50 -2.20
CA GLY A 37 -5.26 23.83 -3.03
C GLY A 37 -5.00 23.98 -4.53
N GLY A 38 -5.26 22.91 -5.30
CA GLY A 38 -5.69 22.98 -6.70
C GLY A 38 -4.61 23.27 -7.76
N GLU A 39 -4.58 22.40 -8.77
CA GLU A 39 -3.74 22.43 -9.98
C GLU A 39 -2.21 22.37 -9.74
N ASP A 40 -1.59 21.31 -10.28
CA ASP A 40 -0.14 21.14 -10.37
C ASP A 40 0.67 21.02 -9.06
N THR A 41 0.17 20.27 -8.07
CA THR A 41 1.02 19.70 -7.01
C THR A 41 1.82 18.51 -7.53
N GLU A 42 2.67 18.78 -8.52
CA GLU A 42 3.86 17.95 -8.75
C GLU A 42 4.70 18.09 -7.47
N VAL A 43 4.91 17.01 -6.72
CA VAL A 43 5.80 17.06 -5.56
C VAL A 43 7.22 17.21 -6.09
N LYS A 44 7.64 18.45 -6.31
CA LYS A 44 8.90 18.80 -6.98
C LYS A 44 10.13 18.43 -6.16
N ASN A 45 9.97 18.24 -4.85
CA ASN A 45 11.07 17.91 -3.95
C ASN A 45 10.67 16.88 -2.88
N PRO A 46 11.48 15.82 -2.70
CA PRO A 46 11.30 14.81 -1.65
C PRO A 46 11.33 15.37 -0.21
N GLU A 47 11.80 16.60 -0.04
CA GLU A 47 11.91 17.30 1.24
C GLU A 47 10.54 17.59 1.89
N GLN A 48 9.45 17.51 1.12
CA GLN A 48 8.09 17.80 1.58
C GLN A 48 7.33 16.56 2.10
N MET A 49 7.92 15.36 2.04
CA MET A 49 7.24 14.13 2.42
C MET A 49 7.83 13.50 3.68
N ASN A 50 6.97 13.27 4.68
CA ASN A 50 7.14 12.39 5.85
C ASN A 50 8.59 12.14 6.35
N GLY A 51 9.40 13.20 6.42
CA GLY A 51 10.31 13.46 7.54
C GLY A 51 11.49 12.52 7.79
N ILE A 52 11.93 11.65 6.89
CA ILE A 52 13.32 11.15 6.89
C ILE A 52 13.82 11.07 5.45
N TYR A 53 14.47 12.15 5.03
CA TYR A 53 15.27 12.19 3.82
C TYR A 53 16.70 11.80 4.18
N SER A 54 17.28 10.82 3.48
CA SER A 54 18.73 10.60 3.48
C SER A 54 19.24 10.95 2.08
N LYS A 55 20.04 12.03 1.92
CA LYS A 55 20.81 12.24 0.67
C LYS A 55 21.81 11.08 0.73
N HIS A 56 21.67 10.06 -0.10
CA HIS A 56 22.80 9.16 -0.28
C HIS A 56 23.83 9.91 -1.14
N GLU A 57 25.00 10.22 -0.57
CA GLU A 57 26.08 10.95 -1.24
C GLU A 57 26.64 10.21 -2.48
N ASN A 58 26.22 8.96 -2.67
CA ASN A 58 26.79 7.99 -3.61
C ASN A 58 25.98 7.88 -4.92
N GLY A 59 25.08 8.83 -5.21
CA GLY A 59 24.20 8.80 -6.39
C GLY A 59 23.03 7.81 -6.30
N GLN A 60 22.75 7.28 -5.11
CA GLN A 60 21.56 6.45 -4.87
C GLN A 60 20.34 7.36 -4.68
N GLY A 61 19.21 6.98 -5.27
CA GLY A 61 17.97 7.77 -5.25
C GLY A 61 17.47 8.05 -3.84
N THR A 62 16.71 9.13 -3.69
CA THR A 62 16.13 9.56 -2.42
C THR A 62 15.30 8.45 -1.76
N LEU A 63 15.50 8.25 -0.46
CA LEU A 63 14.70 7.35 0.38
C LEU A 63 13.69 8.14 1.22
N VAL A 64 12.54 7.51 1.49
CA VAL A 64 11.45 8.05 2.32
C VAL A 64 10.85 6.98 3.22
N LEU A 65 10.33 7.40 4.37
CA LEU A 65 9.49 6.54 5.21
C LEU A 65 8.11 6.33 4.58
N THR A 66 7.60 5.12 4.69
CA THR A 66 6.28 4.77 4.15
C THR A 66 5.15 5.26 5.07
N GLY A 67 4.10 5.85 4.49
CA GLY A 67 2.87 6.14 5.22
C GLY A 67 1.95 4.93 5.40
N THR A 68 2.32 3.81 4.79
CA THR A 68 1.61 2.52 4.81
C THR A 68 2.47 1.39 4.22
N SER A 69 2.37 0.18 4.80
CA SER A 69 2.86 -1.08 4.20
C SER A 69 2.28 -1.41 2.82
N GLU A 70 1.20 -0.75 2.39
CA GLU A 70 0.65 -0.89 1.03
C GLU A 70 1.70 -0.56 -0.05
N ILE A 71 2.50 0.50 0.14
CA ILE A 71 3.49 0.96 -0.84
C ILE A 71 4.53 -0.14 -1.17
N PRO A 72 5.24 -0.72 -0.18
CA PRO A 72 6.18 -1.80 -0.46
C PRO A 72 5.48 -3.08 -0.95
N LEU A 73 4.25 -3.38 -0.52
CA LEU A 73 3.48 -4.51 -1.04
C LEU A 73 3.13 -4.34 -2.53
N ALA A 74 2.70 -3.14 -2.93
CA ALA A 74 2.38 -2.84 -4.31
C ALA A 74 3.61 -3.03 -5.22
N VAL A 75 4.78 -2.59 -4.78
CA VAL A 75 6.03 -2.76 -5.55
C VAL A 75 6.51 -4.20 -5.57
N MET A 76 6.31 -4.97 -4.50
CA MET A 76 6.61 -6.41 -4.50
C MET A 76 5.89 -7.15 -5.64
N TYR A 77 4.70 -6.68 -6.02
CA TYR A 77 3.93 -7.23 -7.12
C TYR A 77 4.08 -6.49 -8.47
N ALA A 78 4.88 -5.41 -8.52
CA ALA A 78 5.04 -4.60 -9.72
C ALA A 78 5.88 -5.31 -10.79
N GLN A 79 5.69 -4.91 -12.05
CA GLN A 79 6.46 -5.38 -13.22
C GLN A 79 6.43 -6.90 -13.48
N ALA A 80 5.52 -7.64 -12.83
CA ALA A 80 5.30 -9.07 -13.05
C ALA A 80 4.04 -9.32 -13.90
N ARG A 81 4.02 -10.47 -14.59
CA ARG A 81 2.81 -11.00 -15.24
C ARG A 81 2.27 -12.14 -14.39
N TYR A 82 0.99 -12.06 -14.03
CA TYR A 82 0.32 -13.08 -13.22
C TYR A 82 -0.55 -13.97 -14.09
N ASN A 83 -0.57 -15.26 -13.78
CA ASN A 83 -1.56 -16.18 -14.34
C ASN A 83 -2.93 -15.86 -13.70
N PRO A 84 -3.98 -15.54 -14.49
CA PRO A 84 -5.32 -15.27 -13.94
C PRO A 84 -5.85 -16.38 -13.02
N GLN A 85 -5.49 -17.64 -13.27
CA GLN A 85 -5.92 -18.79 -12.48
C GLN A 85 -5.29 -18.81 -11.06
N THR A 86 -4.19 -18.08 -10.87
CA THR A 86 -3.49 -17.99 -9.57
C THR A 86 -3.98 -16.82 -8.72
N LEU A 87 -4.77 -15.91 -9.30
CA LEU A 87 -5.37 -14.77 -8.61
C LEU A 87 -6.67 -15.18 -7.90
N PRO A 88 -7.04 -14.53 -6.78
CA PRO A 88 -6.33 -13.42 -6.14
C PRO A 88 -5.09 -13.88 -5.36
N LEU A 89 -4.01 -13.08 -5.44
CA LEU A 89 -2.89 -13.16 -4.48
C LEU A 89 -3.26 -12.30 -3.29
N ARG A 90 -3.13 -12.83 -2.06
CA ARG A 90 -3.58 -12.15 -0.83
C ARG A 90 -2.44 -12.14 0.18
N THR A 91 -2.08 -10.95 0.68
CA THR A 91 -1.00 -10.78 1.65
C THR A 91 -1.39 -9.92 2.83
N VAL A 92 -0.87 -10.27 4.00
CA VAL A 92 -1.05 -9.51 5.23
C VAL A 92 0.32 -9.05 5.74
N ALA A 93 0.48 -7.75 5.99
CA ALA A 93 1.74 -7.21 6.48
C ALA A 93 1.55 -6.37 7.73
N PRO A 94 2.22 -6.70 8.85
CA PRO A 94 2.40 -5.74 9.93
C PRO A 94 3.50 -4.75 9.53
N GLY A 95 3.30 -3.47 9.80
CA GLY A 95 4.33 -2.46 9.57
C GLY A 95 4.07 -1.18 10.33
N HIS A 96 5.06 -0.29 10.30
CA HIS A 96 4.92 1.05 10.83
C HIS A 96 4.42 1.99 9.73
N ALA A 97 3.58 2.94 10.11
CA ALA A 97 3.13 4.01 9.24
C ALA A 97 3.60 5.34 9.79
N PHE A 98 4.29 6.12 8.96
CA PHE A 98 4.83 7.42 9.30
C PHE A 98 4.06 8.51 8.55
N ARG A 99 3.39 9.40 9.26
CA ARG A 99 2.58 10.48 8.68
C ARG A 99 2.91 11.80 9.37
N ALA A 100 3.19 12.84 8.58
CA ALA A 100 3.55 14.15 9.10
C ALA A 100 2.38 14.85 9.83
N GLU A 101 1.14 14.46 9.55
CA GLU A 101 -0.09 15.00 10.16
C GLU A 101 -0.14 16.54 10.20
N VAL A 102 0.42 17.17 9.16
CA VAL A 102 0.42 18.63 9.04
C VAL A 102 -1.01 19.13 8.82
N GLY A 103 -1.35 20.23 9.49
CA GLY A 103 -2.69 20.83 9.49
C GLY A 103 -3.57 20.43 10.69
N ALA A 104 -3.17 19.44 11.50
CA ALA A 104 -3.94 19.01 12.67
C ALA A 104 -3.75 19.87 13.94
N ARG A 105 -3.25 21.09 13.80
CA ARG A 105 -2.93 21.98 14.92
C ARG A 105 -4.21 22.40 15.65
N GLY A 106 -4.54 21.70 16.74
CA GLY A 106 -5.64 22.05 17.65
C GLY A 106 -6.87 21.13 17.63
N LYS A 107 -6.90 20.06 16.83
CA LYS A 107 -7.93 18.99 16.91
C LYS A 107 -7.28 17.66 17.28
N ASP A 108 -7.84 16.98 18.28
CA ASP A 108 -7.55 15.59 18.64
C ASP A 108 -6.07 15.23 18.90
N THR A 109 -5.27 16.18 19.39
CA THR A 109 -3.84 16.01 19.68
C THR A 109 -3.54 15.27 20.99
N ARG A 110 -4.57 14.84 21.73
CA ARG A 110 -4.41 14.13 23.00
C ARG A 110 -4.63 12.63 22.82
N GLY A 111 -3.68 11.84 23.28
CA GLY A 111 -3.75 10.37 23.23
C GLY A 111 -3.20 9.79 21.94
N LEU A 112 -3.64 8.59 21.57
CA LEU A 112 -3.11 7.81 20.44
C LEU A 112 -3.93 7.94 19.15
N TYR A 113 -4.90 8.86 19.12
CA TYR A 113 -5.79 9.01 17.96
C TYR A 113 -5.08 9.60 16.75
N LEU A 114 -4.20 10.59 16.98
CA LEU A 114 -3.42 11.23 15.93
C LEU A 114 -1.95 11.34 16.36
N VAL A 115 -1.11 10.48 15.78
CA VAL A 115 0.32 10.39 16.09
C VAL A 115 1.11 10.23 14.80
N HIS A 116 2.37 10.67 14.81
CA HIS A 116 3.23 10.61 13.62
C HIS A 116 3.67 9.20 13.24
N GLN A 117 3.66 8.28 14.20
CA GLN A 117 4.03 6.87 14.00
C GLN A 117 2.99 5.98 14.67
N PHE A 118 2.48 5.01 13.93
CA PHE A 118 1.60 3.97 14.47
C PHE A 118 1.85 2.62 13.77
N THR A 119 1.51 1.54 14.46
CA THR A 119 1.58 0.19 13.89
C THR A 119 0.25 -0.15 13.24
N LYS A 120 0.34 -0.78 12.07
CA LYS A 120 -0.78 -1.15 11.22
C LYS A 120 -0.61 -2.58 10.73
N VAL A 121 -1.72 -3.29 10.55
CA VAL A 121 -1.76 -4.55 9.79
C VAL A 121 -2.49 -4.25 8.48
N GLU A 122 -1.78 -4.35 7.38
CA GLU A 122 -2.29 -4.12 6.03
C GLU A 122 -2.79 -5.44 5.42
N LEU A 123 -3.94 -5.41 4.75
CA LEU A 123 -4.41 -6.50 3.90
C LEU A 123 -4.31 -6.02 2.45
N PHE A 124 -3.54 -6.73 1.63
CA PHE A 124 -3.31 -6.37 0.24
C PHE A 124 -3.73 -7.52 -0.67
N SER A 125 -4.34 -7.21 -1.81
CA SER A 125 -4.75 -8.22 -2.78
C SER A 125 -4.52 -7.77 -4.20
N VAL A 126 -3.87 -8.62 -4.98
CA VAL A 126 -3.78 -8.48 -6.44
C VAL A 126 -4.88 -9.35 -7.04
N THR A 127 -5.79 -8.74 -7.78
CA THR A 127 -6.96 -9.42 -8.35
C THR A 127 -6.97 -9.30 -9.87
N ILE A 128 -7.83 -10.08 -10.52
CA ILE A 128 -8.14 -9.86 -11.93
C ILE A 128 -8.82 -8.49 -12.03
N GLY A 129 -8.40 -7.69 -13.01
CA GLY A 129 -9.11 -6.47 -13.36
C GLY A 129 -10.42 -6.83 -14.04
N GLU A 130 -11.53 -6.77 -13.32
CA GLU A 130 -12.84 -6.78 -13.98
C GLU A 130 -13.03 -5.44 -14.68
N SER A 131 -13.42 -5.48 -15.96
CA SER A 131 -13.92 -4.28 -16.63
C SER A 131 -15.16 -3.84 -15.86
N LEU A 132 -15.04 -2.76 -15.08
CA LEU A 132 -16.03 -2.29 -14.11
C LEU A 132 -17.43 -2.23 -14.72
N LYS A 133 -18.20 -3.29 -14.56
CA LYS A 133 -19.66 -3.32 -14.73
C LYS A 133 -20.28 -3.78 -13.43
N GLY A 134 -20.43 -2.81 -12.53
CA GLY A 134 -21.57 -2.68 -11.63
C GLY A 134 -21.94 -3.86 -10.73
N THR A 135 -21.80 -3.58 -9.43
CA THR A 135 -22.67 -4.00 -8.30
C THR A 135 -22.31 -5.31 -7.59
N GLY A 136 -22.04 -5.17 -6.28
CA GLY A 136 -22.23 -6.24 -5.28
C GLY A 136 -20.99 -6.57 -4.44
N ASN A 137 -20.90 -5.97 -3.25
CA ASN A 137 -20.02 -6.35 -2.12
C ASN A 137 -18.49 -6.45 -2.39
N HIS A 138 -17.77 -5.37 -2.08
CA HIS A 138 -16.31 -5.37 -1.90
C HIS A 138 -15.81 -6.33 -0.79
N ASP A 139 -16.70 -6.84 0.05
CA ASP A 139 -16.37 -7.73 1.18
C ASP A 139 -16.22 -9.22 0.77
N ALA A 140 -16.70 -9.59 -0.42
CA ALA A 140 -16.62 -10.95 -0.92
C ALA A 140 -15.46 -11.07 -1.92
N LEU A 141 -14.22 -11.09 -1.42
CA LEU A 141 -13.08 -11.52 -2.24
C LEU A 141 -13.30 -13.00 -2.59
N PRO A 142 -13.46 -13.38 -3.87
CA PRO A 142 -13.79 -14.75 -4.26
C PRO A 142 -12.69 -15.68 -3.77
N ALA A 143 -13.07 -16.66 -2.95
CA ALA A 143 -12.22 -17.79 -2.61
C ALA A 143 -11.91 -18.56 -3.89
N LYS A 144 -10.71 -19.15 -3.99
CA LYS A 144 -10.35 -20.02 -5.11
C LYS A 144 -11.38 -21.15 -5.20
N THR A 145 -12.23 -21.11 -6.22
CA THR A 145 -13.07 -22.25 -6.59
C THR A 145 -12.17 -23.24 -7.31
N ASP A 146 -11.81 -24.32 -6.62
CA ASP A 146 -11.20 -25.48 -7.26
C ASP A 146 -12.18 -26.03 -8.30
N LYS A 147 -11.92 -25.72 -9.58
CA LYS A 147 -12.45 -26.48 -10.72
C LYS A 147 -11.28 -27.11 -11.46
N ALA A 148 -10.61 -28.02 -10.80
CA ALA A 148 -9.71 -29.00 -11.42
C ALA A 148 -10.34 -30.39 -11.29
N SER A 149 -11.47 -30.61 -11.96
CA SER A 149 -11.98 -31.95 -12.27
C SER A 149 -13.17 -31.83 -13.22
N GLU A 150 -12.91 -31.91 -14.52
CA GLU A 150 -13.82 -32.30 -15.63
C GLU A 150 -13.14 -31.84 -16.93
N GLN A 151 -12.80 -32.63 -17.94
CA GLN A 151 -12.89 -34.06 -18.25
C GLN A 151 -11.81 -34.28 -19.32
N GLU A 152 -10.94 -35.27 -19.12
CA GLU A 152 -10.52 -36.11 -20.24
C GLU A 152 -11.78 -36.80 -20.74
N LEU A 153 -12.10 -36.70 -22.02
CA LEU A 153 -12.86 -37.67 -22.80
C LEU A 153 -12.78 -37.27 -24.28
N GLU A 154 -12.08 -38.12 -25.03
CA GLU A 154 -12.47 -38.50 -26.40
C GLU A 154 -13.96 -38.87 -26.47
#